data_AF-A0A6C1AZ09-F1
#
_entry.id   AF-A0A6C1AZ09-F1
#
_cell.length_a   1.000
_cell.length_b   1.000
_cell.length_c   1.000
_cell.angle_alpha   90.00
_cell.angle_beta   90.00
_cell.angle_gamma   90.00
#
_symmetry.space_group_name_H-M   'P 1'
#
loop_
_entity.id
_entity.type
_entity.pdbx_description
1 polymer ?
#
loop_
_entity_poly.entity_id
_entity_poly.type
_entity_poly.pdbx_seq_one_letter_code
_entity_poly.pdbx_strand_id
1 'polypeptide(L)'
;MNPSPLPAAVIARVANHPLLSRELEAAYPHIHRVEALCDKYEWHLSCAGCAHLVFECIEHLQDTLGRFLEFLSDHFMEEEAYMKARGCAAATHPDYAAHVEDHARITAEILRIITAIGTTQTVVLIADLRKLMDDMWHRHFIQHDLSIAELETRH
;
A
#
# COMPACT_ATOMS: atom_id res chain seq x y z
N MET A 1 10.98 2.82 -9.53
CA MET A 1 12.14 2.03 -9.05
C MET A 1 11.63 0.74 -8.39
N ASN A 2 12.18 -0.43 -8.71
CA ASN A 2 11.86 -1.65 -7.96
C ASN A 2 12.42 -1.53 -6.53
N PRO A 3 11.68 -1.93 -5.49
CA PRO A 3 12.21 -1.93 -4.14
C PRO A 3 13.48 -2.79 -4.08
N SER A 4 14.45 -2.36 -3.27
CA SER A 4 15.65 -3.18 -3.04
C SER A 4 15.24 -4.55 -2.49
N PRO A 5 15.83 -5.65 -2.97
CA PRO A 5 15.44 -6.98 -2.52
C PRO A 5 15.67 -7.12 -1.02
N LEU A 6 14.64 -7.58 -0.31
CA LEU A 6 14.73 -7.88 1.12
C LEU A 6 15.80 -8.95 1.36
N PRO A 7 16.49 -8.94 2.53
CA PRO A 7 17.41 -10.03 2.88
C PRO A 7 16.73 -11.39 2.81
N ALA A 8 17.44 -12.45 2.38
CA ALA A 8 16.85 -13.78 2.19
C ALA A 8 16.17 -14.35 3.45
N ALA A 9 16.68 -14.02 4.64
CA ALA A 9 16.06 -14.41 5.91
C ALA A 9 14.71 -13.71 6.14
N VAL A 10 14.57 -12.46 5.72
CA VAL A 10 13.32 -11.70 5.77
C VAL A 10 12.32 -12.29 4.78
N ILE A 11 12.76 -12.61 3.56
CA ILE A 11 11.91 -13.28 2.55
C ILE A 11 11.37 -14.61 3.08
N ALA A 12 12.23 -15.45 3.67
CA ALA A 12 11.81 -16.73 4.24
C ALA A 12 10.84 -16.56 5.41
N ARG A 13 10.99 -15.52 6.25
CA ARG A 13 10.07 -15.24 7.35
C ARG A 13 8.72 -14.77 6.85
N VAL A 14 8.71 -13.83 5.90
CA VAL A 14 7.48 -13.33 5.28
C VAL A 14 6.72 -14.48 4.61
N ALA A 15 7.40 -15.34 3.85
CA ALA A 15 6.79 -16.48 3.18
C ALA A 15 6.11 -17.48 4.15
N ASN A 16 6.53 -17.51 5.41
CA ASN A 16 5.95 -18.36 6.45
C ASN A 16 4.94 -17.64 7.35
N HIS A 17 4.73 -16.34 7.15
CA HIS A 17 3.76 -15.55 7.92
C HIS A 17 2.51 -15.28 7.06
N PRO A 18 1.32 -15.80 7.44
CA PRO A 18 0.16 -15.82 6.56
C PRO A 18 -0.36 -14.42 6.16
N LEU A 19 -0.21 -13.42 7.03
CA LEU A 19 -0.63 -12.04 6.75
C LEU A 19 0.39 -11.29 5.88
N LEU A 20 1.67 -11.27 6.28
CA LEU A 20 2.76 -10.66 5.50
C LEU A 20 2.90 -11.25 4.08
N SER A 21 2.69 -12.57 3.90
CA SER A 21 2.73 -13.19 2.58
C SER A 21 1.58 -12.72 1.69
N ARG A 22 0.39 -12.52 2.26
CA ARG A 22 -0.78 -12.00 1.52
C ARG A 22 -0.58 -10.55 1.12
N GLU A 23 0.00 -9.73 1.97
CA GLU A 23 0.29 -8.33 1.64
C GLU A 23 1.27 -8.21 0.49
N LEU A 24 2.34 -9.02 0.52
CA LEU A 24 3.27 -9.17 -0.58
C LEU A 24 2.56 -9.55 -1.89
N GLU A 25 1.75 -10.60 -1.88
CA GLU A 25 1.05 -11.09 -3.07
C GLU A 25 0.04 -10.08 -3.61
N ALA A 26 -0.57 -9.27 -2.75
CA ALA A 26 -1.58 -8.29 -3.13
C ALA A 26 -1.00 -6.97 -3.62
N ALA A 27 0.08 -6.46 -3.00
CA ALA A 27 0.64 -5.15 -3.33
C ALA A 27 1.25 -5.11 -4.76
N TYR A 28 1.97 -6.14 -5.17
CA TYR A 28 2.68 -6.17 -6.47
C TYR A 28 1.76 -6.06 -7.70
N PRO A 29 0.64 -6.81 -7.80
CA PRO A 29 -0.32 -6.66 -8.90
C PRO A 29 -0.89 -5.24 -9.02
N HIS A 30 -1.09 -4.53 -7.91
CA HIS A 30 -1.57 -3.15 -7.93
C HIS A 30 -0.50 -2.17 -8.40
N ILE A 31 0.76 -2.35 -8.01
CA ILE A 31 1.90 -1.54 -8.50
C ILE A 31 2.04 -1.66 -10.02
N HIS A 32 2.03 -2.89 -10.55
CA HIS A 32 2.14 -3.10 -11.99
C HIS A 32 0.96 -2.54 -12.77
N ARG A 33 -0.26 -2.58 -12.19
CA ARG A 33 -1.42 -1.91 -12.78
C ARG A 33 -1.22 -0.41 -12.87
N VAL A 34 -0.74 0.23 -11.82
CA VAL A 34 -0.47 1.68 -11.80
C VAL A 34 0.58 2.06 -12.82
N GLU A 35 1.67 1.30 -12.93
CA GLU A 35 2.73 1.52 -13.92
C GLU A 35 2.25 1.35 -15.37
N ALA A 36 1.29 0.45 -15.59
CA ALA A 36 0.68 0.26 -16.91
C ALA A 36 -0.26 1.41 -17.33
N LEU A 37 -0.74 2.24 -16.40
CA LEU A 37 -1.64 3.37 -16.70
C LEU A 37 -0.94 4.52 -17.39
N CYS A 38 0.33 4.76 -17.06
CA CYS A 38 1.12 5.83 -17.63
C CYS A 38 2.60 5.52 -17.50
N ASP A 39 3.32 5.35 -18.61
CA ASP A 39 4.77 5.13 -18.61
C ASP A 39 5.58 6.40 -18.26
N LYS A 40 4.91 7.55 -18.14
CA LYS A 40 5.50 8.89 -17.99
C LYS A 40 5.15 9.58 -16.68
N TYR A 41 4.48 8.91 -15.74
CA TYR A 41 4.03 9.54 -14.50
C TYR A 41 5.17 10.14 -13.68
N GLU A 42 6.39 9.60 -13.81
CA GLU A 42 7.58 10.09 -13.09
C GLU A 42 8.07 11.46 -13.61
N TRP A 43 7.76 11.83 -14.87
CA TRP A 43 8.40 12.95 -15.56
C TRP A 43 7.41 13.99 -16.09
N HIS A 44 6.11 13.72 -16.03
CA HIS A 44 5.06 14.57 -16.58
C HIS A 44 4.08 15.05 -15.50
N LEU A 45 3.68 16.33 -15.60
CA LEU A 45 2.67 16.95 -14.73
C LEU A 45 1.31 17.14 -15.43
N SER A 46 1.19 16.72 -16.68
CA SER A 46 -0.01 16.90 -17.49
C SER A 46 -0.25 15.72 -18.44
N CYS A 47 -1.52 15.43 -18.69
CA CYS A 47 -1.97 14.49 -19.71
C CYS A 47 -2.04 15.11 -21.13
N ALA A 48 -1.46 16.30 -21.34
CA ALA A 48 -1.38 16.94 -22.65
C ALA A 48 -0.68 16.01 -23.65
N GLY A 49 -1.39 15.64 -24.73
CA GLY A 49 -0.94 14.67 -25.73
C GLY A 49 -1.57 13.27 -25.61
N CYS A 50 -2.32 13.00 -24.53
CA CYS A 50 -3.03 11.73 -24.31
C CYS A 50 -4.55 11.87 -24.41
N ALA A 51 -5.06 12.92 -25.07
CA ALA A 51 -6.46 13.38 -24.96
C ALA A 51 -7.54 12.29 -25.17
N HIS A 52 -7.29 11.28 -26.00
CA HIS A 52 -8.25 10.21 -26.28
C HIS A 52 -8.20 9.06 -25.25
N LEU A 53 -7.15 8.99 -24.45
CA LEU A 53 -6.92 7.96 -23.44
C LEU A 53 -7.25 8.42 -22.02
N VAL A 54 -7.43 9.74 -21.79
CA VAL A 54 -7.62 10.30 -20.44
C VAL A 54 -8.80 9.67 -19.72
N PHE A 55 -9.92 9.45 -20.43
CA PHE A 55 -11.11 8.85 -19.84
C PHE A 55 -10.84 7.41 -19.39
N GLU A 56 -10.26 6.58 -20.26
CA GLU A 56 -9.88 5.19 -19.95
C GLU A 56 -8.86 5.13 -18.79
N CYS A 57 -7.88 6.03 -18.77
CA CYS A 57 -6.92 6.13 -17.67
C CYS A 57 -7.61 6.47 -16.33
N ILE A 58 -8.62 7.35 -16.34
CA ILE A 58 -9.39 7.69 -15.14
C ILE A 58 -10.20 6.48 -14.65
N GLU A 59 -10.92 5.79 -15.54
CA GLU A 59 -11.71 4.62 -15.18
C GLU A 59 -10.83 3.51 -14.59
N HIS A 60 -9.69 3.21 -15.22
CA HIS A 60 -8.78 2.20 -14.69
C HIS A 60 -8.10 2.65 -13.38
N LEU A 61 -7.81 3.94 -13.21
CA LEU A 61 -7.30 4.46 -11.94
C LEU A 61 -8.35 4.30 -10.83
N GLN A 62 -9.62 4.59 -11.11
CA GLN A 62 -10.73 4.40 -10.17
C GLN A 62 -10.90 2.94 -9.77
N ASP A 63 -10.91 2.01 -10.74
CA ASP A 63 -10.98 0.56 -10.46
C ASP A 63 -9.77 0.10 -9.62
N THR A 64 -8.56 0.58 -9.95
CA THR A 64 -7.34 0.23 -9.20
C THR A 64 -7.41 0.72 -7.76
N LEU A 65 -7.81 1.99 -7.54
CA LEU A 65 -7.96 2.58 -6.21
C LEU A 65 -9.05 1.86 -5.39
N GLY A 66 -10.19 1.55 -6.02
CA GLY A 66 -11.29 0.85 -5.35
C GLY A 66 -10.89 -0.54 -4.87
N ARG A 67 -10.28 -1.35 -5.75
CA ARG A 67 -9.79 -2.69 -5.40
C ARG A 67 -8.69 -2.64 -4.34
N PHE A 68 -7.79 -1.67 -4.44
CA PHE A 68 -6.70 -1.54 -3.49
C PHE A 68 -7.20 -1.11 -2.11
N LEU A 69 -8.19 -0.21 -2.05
CA LEU A 69 -8.82 0.19 -0.80
C LEU A 69 -9.60 -0.95 -0.14
N GLU A 70 -10.35 -1.73 -0.92
CA GLU A 70 -11.06 -2.92 -0.44
C GLU A 70 -10.08 -3.92 0.18
N PHE A 71 -9.02 -4.25 -0.55
CA PHE A 71 -7.95 -5.13 -0.07
C PHE A 71 -7.33 -4.62 1.23
N LEU A 72 -6.91 -3.35 1.29
CA LEU A 72 -6.26 -2.80 2.47
C LEU A 72 -7.18 -2.77 3.68
N SER A 73 -8.47 -2.47 3.49
CA SER A 73 -9.44 -2.45 4.58
C SER A 73 -9.57 -3.83 5.23
N ASP A 74 -9.70 -4.88 4.41
CA ASP A 74 -9.77 -6.26 4.89
C ASP A 74 -8.46 -6.68 5.56
N HIS A 75 -7.33 -6.40 4.92
CA HIS A 75 -5.99 -6.74 5.43
C HIS A 75 -5.72 -6.09 6.79
N PHE A 76 -5.92 -4.77 6.90
CA PHE A 76 -5.70 -4.02 8.14
C PHE A 76 -6.57 -4.53 9.29
N MET A 77 -7.84 -4.88 9.00
CA MET A 77 -8.73 -5.46 10.01
C MET A 77 -8.25 -6.84 10.48
N GLU A 78 -7.80 -7.69 9.56
CA GLU A 78 -7.26 -9.01 9.88
C GLU A 78 -5.97 -8.91 10.71
N GLU A 79 -5.05 -8.01 10.34
CA GLU A 79 -3.80 -7.78 11.07
C GLU A 79 -4.05 -7.29 12.49
N GLU A 80 -4.89 -6.28 12.65
CA GLU A 80 -5.19 -5.74 13.98
C GLU A 80 -5.88 -6.79 14.87
N ALA A 81 -6.77 -7.61 14.31
CA ALA A 81 -7.40 -8.70 15.04
C ALA A 81 -6.39 -9.77 15.45
N TYR A 82 -5.48 -10.13 14.54
CA TYR A 82 -4.40 -11.08 14.77
C TYR A 82 -3.42 -10.60 15.86
N MET A 83 -3.07 -9.32 15.86
CA MET A 83 -2.24 -8.69 16.90
C MET A 83 -2.94 -8.70 18.26
N LYS A 84 -4.21 -8.30 18.32
CA LYS A 84 -5.01 -8.31 19.56
C LYS A 84 -5.12 -9.70 20.16
N ALA A 85 -5.32 -10.73 19.34
CA ALA A 85 -5.39 -12.13 19.77
C ALA A 85 -4.08 -12.61 20.44
N ARG A 86 -2.95 -11.97 20.13
CA ARG A 86 -1.64 -12.24 20.73
C ARG A 86 -1.26 -11.31 21.88
N GLY A 87 -2.20 -10.48 22.34
CA GLY A 87 -1.96 -9.54 23.44
C GLY A 87 -1.19 -8.27 23.03
N CYS A 88 -0.96 -8.06 21.73
CA CYS A 88 -0.46 -6.80 21.21
C CYS A 88 -1.64 -5.83 21.04
N ALA A 89 -1.75 -4.85 21.94
CA ALA A 89 -2.78 -3.83 21.93
C ALA A 89 -2.18 -2.48 22.30
N ALA A 90 -2.87 -1.38 22.01
CA ALA A 90 -2.36 -0.03 22.30
C ALA A 90 -1.97 0.19 23.77
N ALA A 91 -2.63 -0.49 24.71
CA ALA A 91 -2.32 -0.42 26.13
C ALA A 91 -1.08 -1.24 26.55
N THR A 92 -0.66 -2.20 25.71
CA THR A 92 0.39 -3.18 26.04
C THR A 92 1.61 -3.07 25.12
N HIS A 93 1.47 -2.47 23.93
CA HIS A 93 2.52 -2.41 22.93
C HIS A 93 2.52 -1.07 22.18
N PRO A 94 3.58 -0.24 22.30
CA PRO A 94 3.65 1.05 21.59
C PRO A 94 3.64 0.89 20.06
N ASP A 95 4.25 -0.19 19.54
CA ASP A 95 4.29 -0.44 18.09
C ASP A 95 2.90 -0.78 17.52
N TYR A 96 1.95 -1.26 18.33
CA TYR A 96 0.56 -1.46 17.88
C TYR A 96 -0.10 -0.12 17.52
N ALA A 97 0.12 0.93 18.33
CA ALA A 97 -0.47 2.23 18.05
C ALA A 97 0.11 2.86 16.77
N ALA A 98 1.42 2.74 16.56
CA ALA A 98 2.09 3.19 15.35
C ALA A 98 1.59 2.44 14.10
N HIS A 99 1.34 1.13 14.22
CA HIS A 99 0.80 0.29 13.15
C HIS A 99 -0.60 0.73 12.71
N VAL A 100 -1.51 0.89 13.67
CA VAL A 100 -2.88 1.36 13.39
C VAL A 100 -2.90 2.80 12.85
N GLU A 101 -1.98 3.65 13.30
CA GLU A 101 -1.85 5.00 12.76
C GLU A 101 -1.40 4.97 11.29
N ASP A 102 -0.50 4.06 10.91
CA ASP A 102 -0.13 3.88 9.51
C ASP A 102 -1.29 3.38 8.66
N HIS A 103 -2.10 2.43 9.14
CA HIS A 103 -3.34 2.00 8.46
C HIS A 103 -4.26 3.19 8.17
N ALA A 104 -4.50 4.03 9.18
CA ALA A 104 -5.36 5.20 9.06
C ALA A 104 -4.78 6.22 8.07
N ARG A 105 -3.47 6.46 8.12
CA ARG A 105 -2.75 7.38 7.23
C ARG A 105 -2.80 6.91 5.78
N ILE A 106 -2.54 5.63 5.52
CA ILE A 106 -2.58 5.04 4.17
C ILE A 106 -3.99 5.16 3.59
N THR A 107 -5.00 4.79 4.38
CA THR A 107 -6.41 4.90 3.98
C THR A 107 -6.80 6.34 3.65
N ALA A 108 -6.37 7.31 4.47
CA ALA A 108 -6.64 8.72 4.23
C ALA A 108 -6.01 9.24 2.93
N GLU A 109 -4.79 8.82 2.61
CA GLU A 109 -4.13 9.20 1.35
C GLU A 109 -4.83 8.60 0.12
N ILE A 110 -5.31 7.35 0.19
CA ILE A 110 -6.11 6.76 -0.89
C ILE A 110 -7.39 7.55 -1.12
N LEU A 111 -8.11 7.90 -0.04
CA LEU A 111 -9.33 8.70 -0.13
C LEU A 111 -9.05 10.11 -0.67
N ARG A 112 -7.90 10.72 -0.31
CA ARG A 112 -7.46 11.99 -0.89
C ARG A 112 -7.25 11.87 -2.40
N ILE A 113 -6.62 10.80 -2.87
CA ILE A 113 -6.42 10.56 -4.32
C ILE A 113 -7.77 10.37 -5.02
N ILE A 114 -8.67 9.55 -4.47
CA ILE A 114 -10.01 9.31 -5.01
C ILE A 114 -10.80 10.63 -5.13
N THR A 115 -10.81 11.44 -4.08
CA THR A 115 -11.56 12.71 -4.05
C THR A 115 -11.00 13.78 -4.99
N ALA A 116 -9.71 13.68 -5.36
CA ALA A 116 -9.07 14.57 -6.31
C ALA A 116 -9.35 14.20 -7.79
N ILE A 117 -9.99 13.05 -8.06
CA ILE A 117 -10.39 12.66 -9.41
C ILE A 117 -11.38 13.68 -9.98
N GLY A 118 -11.15 14.08 -11.24
CA GLY A 118 -11.95 15.09 -11.94
C GLY A 118 -11.54 16.54 -11.67
N THR A 119 -10.73 16.81 -10.63
CA THR A 119 -10.18 18.15 -10.35
C THR A 119 -8.66 18.24 -10.51
N THR A 120 -7.97 17.10 -10.47
CA THR A 120 -6.53 16.98 -10.62
C THR A 120 -6.18 16.18 -11.89
N GLN A 121 -5.01 16.46 -12.48
CA GLN A 121 -4.51 15.72 -13.64
C GLN A 121 -4.28 14.25 -13.30
N THR A 122 -4.79 13.33 -14.12
CA THR A 122 -4.68 11.87 -13.89
C THR A 122 -3.24 11.42 -13.71
N VAL A 123 -2.30 11.97 -14.47
CA VAL A 123 -0.87 11.64 -14.34
C VAL A 123 -0.29 11.98 -12.96
N VAL A 124 -0.77 13.06 -12.34
CA VAL A 124 -0.37 13.46 -10.97
C VAL A 124 -0.96 12.48 -9.95
N LEU A 125 -2.22 12.07 -10.13
CA LEU A 125 -2.86 11.09 -9.25
C LEU A 125 -2.21 9.70 -9.33
N ILE A 126 -1.77 9.30 -10.52
CA ILE A 126 -0.98 8.07 -10.72
C ILE A 126 0.36 8.16 -9.98
N ALA A 127 1.05 9.30 -10.08
CA ALA A 127 2.31 9.52 -9.35
C ALA A 127 2.10 9.50 -7.83
N ASP A 128 1.05 10.16 -7.33
CA ASP A 128 0.67 10.15 -5.91
C ASP A 128 0.39 8.72 -5.42
N LEU A 129 -0.38 7.92 -6.18
CA LEU A 129 -0.68 6.53 -5.84
C LEU A 129 0.58 5.67 -5.83
N ARG A 130 1.46 5.82 -6.83
CA ARG A 130 2.71 5.06 -6.88
C ARG A 130 3.60 5.41 -5.68
N LYS A 131 3.71 6.69 -5.33
CA LYS A 131 4.46 7.14 -4.16
C LYS A 131 3.89 6.57 -2.87
N LEU A 132 2.57 6.57 -2.71
CA LEU A 132 1.92 5.97 -1.56
C LEU A 132 2.24 4.47 -1.44
N MET A 133 2.23 3.74 -2.55
CA MET A 133 2.61 2.32 -2.57
C MET A 133 4.08 2.10 -2.18
N ASP A 134 4.99 2.99 -2.61
CA ASP A 134 6.39 2.95 -2.18
C ASP A 134 6.53 3.25 -0.68
N ASP A 135 5.83 4.27 -0.18
CA ASP A 135 5.88 4.64 1.23
C ASP A 135 5.28 3.53 2.10
N MET A 136 4.18 2.89 1.67
CA MET A 136 3.61 1.71 2.33
C MET A 136 4.63 0.58 2.39
N TRP A 137 5.27 0.24 1.27
CA TRP A 137 6.27 -0.81 1.22
C TRP A 137 7.46 -0.54 2.16
N HIS A 138 8.03 0.66 2.12
CA HIS A 138 9.26 0.95 2.86
C HIS A 138 9.03 1.29 4.33
N ARG A 139 7.87 1.88 4.67
CA ARG A 139 7.58 2.34 6.02
C ARG A 139 6.72 1.34 6.77
N HIS A 140 5.55 1.01 6.24
CA HIS A 140 4.60 0.14 6.94
C HIS A 140 5.14 -1.30 6.96
N PHE A 141 5.32 -1.90 5.78
CA PHE A 141 5.73 -3.30 5.68
C PHE A 141 7.10 -3.58 6.31
N ILE A 142 8.12 -2.83 5.91
CA ILE A 142 9.49 -3.09 6.39
C ILE A 142 9.69 -2.71 7.86
N GLN A 143 9.09 -1.62 8.35
CA GLN A 143 9.39 -1.13 9.70
C GLN A 143 8.41 -1.67 10.75
N HIS A 144 7.13 -1.78 10.44
CA HIS A 144 6.11 -2.14 11.41
C HIS A 144 5.72 -3.61 11.30
N ASP A 145 5.36 -4.11 10.12
CA ASP A 145 4.82 -5.46 10.02
C ASP A 145 5.91 -6.52 10.28
N LEU A 146 7.14 -6.25 9.81
CA LEU A 146 8.29 -7.09 10.13
C LEU A 146 8.70 -7.04 11.61
N SER A 147 8.55 -5.90 12.29
CA SER A 147 8.91 -5.78 13.71
C SER A 147 7.88 -6.45 14.60
N ILE A 148 6.59 -6.37 14.23
CA ILE A 148 5.52 -7.13 14.87
C ILE A 148 5.77 -8.63 14.73
N ALA A 149 6.07 -9.11 13.52
CA ALA A 149 6.42 -10.51 13.32
C ALA A 149 7.68 -10.95 14.09
N GLU A 150 8.63 -10.05 14.38
CA GLU A 150 9.78 -10.35 15.25
C GLU A 150 9.40 -10.55 16.70
N LEU A 151 8.49 -9.72 17.21
CA LEU A 151 8.02 -9.81 18.59
C LEU A 151 7.27 -11.12 18.83
N GLU A 152 6.60 -11.65 17.82
CA GLU A 152 5.90 -12.94 17.88
C GLU A 152 6.84 -14.14 18.01
N THR A 153 8.02 -14.10 17.40
CA THR A 153 8.98 -15.24 17.45
C THR A 153 9.75 -15.36 18.76
N ARG A 154 9.64 -14.36 19.66
CA ARG A 154 10.37 -14.32 20.94
C ARG A 154 9.56 -14.85 22.12
N HIS A 155 8.31 -15.27 21.88
CA HIS A 155 7.42 -15.90 22.85
C HIS A 155 7.11 -17.35 22.47
#